data_AF-M3A5G5-F1
#
_entry.id   AF-M3A5G5-F1
#
_cell.length_a   1.000
_cell.length_b   1.000
_cell.length_c   1.000
_cell.angle_alpha   90.00
_cell.angle_beta   90.00
_cell.angle_gamma   90.00
#
_symmetry.space_group_name_H-M   'P 1'
#
loop_
_entity.id
_entity.type
_entity.pdbx_description
1 polymer ?
#
loop_
_entity_poly.entity_id
_entity_poly.type
_entity_poly.pdbx_seq_one_letter_code
_entity_poly.pdbx_strand_id
1 'polypeptide(L)'
;KAINFGIIYGISAFGLAAQLGIPQGEAKAYIEAYFARYPEIRAYMERTKEEARDNGFVTTLFGRKVFTPGIKDKNGAMRAFAERAAINGPIQGGAADIIKRAMIRLPAALAAEGLAARLLLQVHDELVLEAPEAEAEATVAVVKSVMEAAATLSVPLLVEAGIADSWDAAH
;
A
#
# COMPACT_ATOMS: atom_id res chain seq x y z
N LYS A 1 -10.94 -9.50 4.61
CA LYS A 1 -9.62 -9.00 4.14
C LYS A 1 -9.46 -9.15 2.62
N ALA A 2 -9.49 -10.37 2.07
CA ALA A 2 -9.23 -10.61 0.64
C ALA A 2 -10.23 -9.97 -0.34
N ILE A 3 -11.51 -9.86 0.03
CA ILE A 3 -12.56 -9.23 -0.78
C ILE A 3 -12.28 -7.73 -1.00
N ASN A 4 -11.96 -6.99 0.07
CA ASN A 4 -11.65 -5.56 -0.02
C ASN A 4 -10.45 -5.30 -0.93
N PHE A 5 -9.39 -6.10 -0.78
CA PHE A 5 -8.22 -6.00 -1.64
C PHE A 5 -8.56 -6.36 -3.09
N GLY A 6 -9.29 -7.44 -3.33
CA GLY A 6 -9.71 -7.85 -4.68
C GLY A 6 -10.49 -6.75 -5.40
N ILE A 7 -11.50 -6.17 -4.75
CA ILE A 7 -12.35 -5.14 -5.36
C ILE A 7 -11.57 -3.86 -5.65
N ILE A 8 -10.74 -3.38 -4.70
CA ILE A 8 -9.88 -2.21 -4.89
C ILE A 8 -8.88 -2.43 -6.04
N TYR A 9 -8.40 -3.66 -6.21
CA TYR A 9 -7.48 -4.02 -7.28
C TYR A 9 -8.16 -4.42 -8.61
N GLY A 10 -9.46 -4.17 -8.73
CA GLY A 10 -10.21 -4.35 -9.98
C GLY A 10 -10.48 -5.81 -10.35
N ILE A 11 -10.70 -6.68 -9.36
CA ILE A 11 -11.14 -8.05 -9.59
C ILE A 11 -12.50 -8.07 -10.30
N SER A 12 -12.67 -8.98 -11.25
CA SER A 12 -13.96 -9.19 -11.91
C SER A 12 -14.89 -10.04 -11.04
N ALA A 13 -16.19 -10.00 -11.31
CA ALA A 13 -17.16 -10.92 -10.69
C ALA A 13 -16.76 -12.39 -10.88
N PHE A 14 -16.17 -12.73 -12.04
CA PHE A 14 -15.62 -14.05 -12.30
C PHE A 14 -14.47 -14.40 -11.33
N GLY A 15 -13.49 -13.50 -11.17
CA GLY A 15 -12.36 -13.71 -10.28
C GLY A 15 -12.79 -13.81 -8.81
N LEU A 16 -13.73 -12.96 -8.39
CA LEU A 16 -14.26 -12.97 -7.03
C LEU A 16 -15.06 -14.25 -6.76
N ALA A 17 -15.88 -14.70 -7.71
CA ALA A 17 -16.62 -15.96 -7.62
C ALA A 17 -15.69 -17.16 -7.41
N ALA A 18 -14.61 -17.23 -8.20
CA ALA A 18 -13.61 -18.31 -8.09
C ALA A 18 -12.90 -18.29 -6.73
N GLN A 19 -12.55 -17.11 -6.21
CA GLN A 19 -11.86 -16.97 -4.93
C GLN A 19 -12.74 -17.31 -3.73
N LEU A 20 -14.05 -17.03 -3.82
CA LEU A 20 -15.01 -17.27 -2.74
C LEU A 20 -15.73 -18.61 -2.85
N GLY A 21 -15.62 -19.30 -3.99
CA GLY A 21 -16.37 -20.52 -4.25
C GLY A 21 -17.88 -20.30 -4.37
N ILE A 22 -18.32 -19.13 -4.84
CA ILE A 22 -19.74 -18.74 -4.96
C ILE A 22 -20.15 -18.56 -6.42
N PRO A 23 -21.46 -18.61 -6.75
CA PRO A 23 -21.95 -18.30 -8.09
C PRO A 23 -21.58 -16.87 -8.55
N GLN A 24 -21.33 -16.69 -9.85
CA GLN A 24 -20.96 -15.38 -10.41
C GLN A 24 -22.01 -14.29 -10.19
N GLY A 25 -23.29 -14.64 -10.21
CA GLY A 25 -24.38 -13.71 -9.92
C GLY A 25 -24.30 -13.15 -8.51
N GLU A 26 -23.95 -13.99 -7.54
CA GLU A 26 -23.78 -13.59 -6.14
C GLU A 26 -22.53 -12.70 -5.98
N ALA A 27 -21.40 -13.09 -6.60
CA ALA A 27 -20.19 -12.25 -6.62
C ALA A 27 -20.44 -10.87 -7.25
N LYS A 28 -21.23 -10.80 -8.32
CA LYS A 28 -21.62 -9.53 -8.94
C LYS A 28 -22.46 -8.69 -7.99
N ALA A 29 -23.46 -9.27 -7.35
CA ALA A 29 -24.30 -8.56 -6.37
C ALA A 29 -23.49 -8.02 -5.20
N TYR A 30 -22.48 -8.78 -4.71
CA TYR A 30 -21.55 -8.29 -3.69
C TYR A 30 -20.74 -7.09 -4.15
N ILE A 31 -20.18 -7.12 -5.37
CA ILE A 31 -19.42 -5.99 -5.93
C ILE A 31 -20.31 -4.74 -6.06
N GLU A 32 -21.54 -4.92 -6.54
CA GLU A 32 -22.50 -3.83 -6.68
C GLU A 32 -22.89 -3.23 -5.32
N ALA A 33 -23.19 -4.07 -4.33
CA ALA A 33 -23.48 -3.63 -2.97
C ALA A 33 -22.28 -2.90 -2.33
N TYR A 34 -21.06 -3.38 -2.59
CA TYR A 34 -19.83 -2.72 -2.12
C TYR A 34 -19.69 -1.31 -2.68
N PHE A 35 -19.85 -1.13 -4.00
CA PHE A 35 -19.78 0.20 -4.62
C PHE A 35 -20.98 1.09 -4.29
N ALA A 36 -22.15 0.53 -3.99
CA ALA A 36 -23.27 1.31 -3.48
C ALA A 36 -22.99 1.84 -2.07
N ARG A 37 -22.27 1.08 -1.23
CA ARG A 37 -21.88 1.49 0.11
C ARG A 37 -20.69 2.46 0.12
N TYR A 38 -19.76 2.30 -0.81
CA TYR A 38 -18.53 3.10 -0.94
C TYR A 38 -18.39 3.68 -2.36
N PRO A 39 -19.28 4.60 -2.76
CA PRO A 39 -19.31 5.14 -4.13
C PRO A 39 -18.03 5.88 -4.52
N GLU A 40 -17.32 6.46 -3.56
CA GLU A 40 -16.07 7.19 -3.77
C GLU A 40 -14.94 6.29 -4.29
N ILE A 41 -14.96 5.00 -3.96
CA ILE A 41 -13.98 4.03 -4.47
C ILE A 41 -14.16 3.87 -5.98
N ARG A 42 -15.40 3.73 -6.45
CA ARG A 42 -15.69 3.64 -7.88
C ARG A 42 -15.32 4.94 -8.61
N ALA A 43 -15.65 6.08 -8.00
CA ALA A 43 -15.28 7.39 -8.56
C ALA A 43 -13.75 7.56 -8.68
N TYR A 44 -12.99 7.13 -7.66
CA TYR A 44 -11.54 7.08 -7.73
C TYR A 44 -11.05 6.19 -8.88
N MET A 45 -11.58 4.97 -9.01
CA MET A 45 -11.15 4.04 -10.05
C MET A 45 -11.38 4.59 -11.46
N GLU A 46 -12.53 5.21 -11.74
CA GLU A 46 -12.81 5.82 -13.04
C GLU A 46 -11.91 7.03 -13.31
N ARG A 47 -11.79 7.95 -12.35
CA ARG A 47 -10.93 9.15 -12.49
C ARG A 47 -9.48 8.78 -12.75
N THR A 48 -8.94 7.78 -12.04
CA THR A 48 -7.56 7.33 -12.22
C THR A 48 -7.34 6.68 -13.59
N LYS A 49 -8.34 5.95 -14.11
CA LYS A 49 -8.29 5.43 -15.49
C LYS A 49 -8.32 6.55 -16.54
N GLU A 50 -9.11 7.58 -16.31
CA GLU A 50 -9.15 8.77 -17.19
C GLU A 50 -7.83 9.52 -17.16
N GLU A 51 -7.28 9.83 -15.98
CA GLU A 51 -5.95 10.46 -15.82
C GLU A 51 -4.87 9.67 -16.57
N ALA A 52 -4.87 8.34 -16.42
CA ALA A 52 -3.93 7.47 -17.12
C ALA A 52 -4.09 7.53 -18.65
N ARG A 53 -5.32 7.59 -19.16
CA ARG A 53 -5.58 7.73 -20.60
C ARG A 53 -5.15 9.10 -21.10
N ASP A 54 -5.39 10.16 -20.36
CA ASP A 54 -5.06 11.51 -20.82
C ASP A 54 -3.54 11.73 -20.83
N ASN A 55 -2.86 11.33 -19.75
CA ASN A 55 -1.45 11.65 -19.52
C ASN A 55 -0.48 10.51 -19.90
N GLY A 56 -0.96 9.27 -20.01
CA GLY A 56 -0.10 8.08 -20.16
C GLY A 56 0.57 7.60 -18.86
N PHE A 57 0.27 8.25 -17.74
CA PHE A 57 0.74 7.91 -16.41
C PHE A 57 -0.25 8.41 -15.36
N VAL A 58 -0.09 7.91 -14.14
CA VAL A 58 -0.75 8.40 -12.92
C VAL A 58 0.31 8.81 -11.90
N THR A 59 -0.06 9.54 -10.85
CA THR A 59 0.88 9.99 -9.82
C THR A 59 0.59 9.42 -8.43
N THR A 60 1.65 9.14 -7.66
CA THR A 60 1.52 8.86 -6.23
C THR A 60 1.27 10.17 -5.45
N LEU A 61 0.91 10.05 -4.17
CA LEU A 61 0.72 11.19 -3.25
C LEU A 61 1.93 12.16 -3.24
N PHE A 62 3.13 11.64 -3.47
CA PHE A 62 4.37 12.43 -3.46
C PHE A 62 4.88 12.79 -4.86
N GLY A 63 4.02 12.65 -5.88
CA GLY A 63 4.30 13.11 -7.25
C GLY A 63 5.14 12.15 -8.09
N ARG A 64 5.44 10.93 -7.61
CA ARG A 64 6.11 9.94 -8.45
C ARG A 64 5.15 9.50 -9.56
N LYS A 65 5.61 9.57 -10.81
CA LYS A 65 4.86 9.08 -11.97
C LYS A 65 4.94 7.55 -12.06
N VAL A 66 3.80 6.92 -12.28
CA VAL A 66 3.66 5.51 -12.62
C VAL A 66 3.12 5.44 -14.04
N PHE A 67 4.00 5.10 -14.98
CA PHE A 67 3.63 4.99 -16.39
C PHE A 67 2.74 3.78 -16.63
N THR A 68 1.73 3.95 -17.48
CA THR A 68 0.70 2.93 -17.77
C THR A 68 0.79 2.51 -19.24
N PRO A 69 1.84 1.78 -19.65
CA PRO A 69 1.96 1.32 -21.02
C PRO A 69 0.77 0.42 -21.37
N GLY A 70 0.17 0.63 -22.54
CA GLY A 70 -1.01 -0.11 -22.99
C GLY A 70 -2.36 0.47 -22.55
N ILE A 71 -2.38 1.63 -21.86
CA ILE A 71 -3.65 2.26 -21.44
C ILE A 71 -4.55 2.69 -22.62
N LYS A 72 -3.98 2.86 -23.82
CA LYS A 72 -4.68 3.11 -25.09
C LYS A 72 -4.60 1.94 -26.07
N ASP A 73 -4.20 0.75 -25.60
CA ASP A 73 -4.03 -0.41 -26.49
C ASP A 73 -5.37 -0.81 -27.12
N LYS A 74 -5.34 -1.24 -28.39
CA LYS A 74 -6.53 -1.76 -29.07
C LYS A 74 -6.93 -3.12 -28.51
N ASN A 75 -5.96 -3.93 -28.07
CA ASN A 75 -6.20 -5.19 -27.39
C ASN A 75 -6.84 -4.96 -26.02
N GLY A 76 -8.09 -5.40 -25.86
CA GLY A 76 -8.87 -5.22 -24.63
C GLY A 76 -8.22 -5.83 -23.39
N ALA A 77 -7.50 -6.95 -23.52
CA ALA A 77 -6.83 -7.58 -22.39
C ALA A 77 -5.63 -6.76 -21.90
N MET A 78 -4.82 -6.23 -22.82
CA MET A 78 -3.70 -5.35 -22.50
C MET A 78 -4.16 -4.04 -21.87
N ARG A 79 -5.21 -3.44 -22.45
CA ARG A 79 -5.83 -2.23 -21.91
C ARG A 79 -6.40 -2.45 -20.51
N ALA A 80 -7.14 -3.53 -20.28
CA ALA A 80 -7.69 -3.86 -18.96
C ALA A 80 -6.58 -4.12 -17.92
N PHE A 81 -5.46 -4.70 -18.32
CA PHE A 81 -4.28 -4.84 -17.45
C PHE A 81 -3.70 -3.47 -17.09
N ALA A 82 -3.50 -2.58 -18.08
CA ALA A 82 -2.99 -1.24 -17.86
C ALA A 82 -3.92 -0.39 -16.97
N GLU A 83 -5.24 -0.54 -17.13
CA GLU A 83 -6.25 0.11 -16.27
C GLU A 83 -6.14 -0.35 -14.81
N ARG A 84 -5.97 -1.66 -14.55
CA ARG A 84 -5.71 -2.16 -13.19
C ARG A 84 -4.40 -1.63 -12.63
N ALA A 85 -3.34 -1.62 -13.45
CA ALA A 85 -2.06 -1.06 -13.03
C ALA A 85 -2.16 0.45 -12.70
N ALA A 86 -2.95 1.21 -13.46
CA ALA A 86 -3.21 2.62 -13.20
C ALA A 86 -3.91 2.85 -11.85
N ILE A 87 -4.90 2.03 -11.51
CA ILE A 87 -5.62 2.13 -10.24
C ILE A 87 -4.69 1.81 -9.06
N ASN A 88 -3.86 0.78 -9.21
CA ASN A 88 -3.03 0.22 -8.14
C ASN A 88 -1.74 1.02 -7.93
N GLY A 89 -1.19 1.60 -9.01
CA GLY A 89 0.08 2.31 -9.02
C GLY A 89 0.19 3.41 -7.96
N PRO A 90 -0.78 4.33 -7.85
CA PRO A 90 -0.78 5.38 -6.83
C PRO A 90 -0.85 4.83 -5.40
N ILE A 91 -1.59 3.74 -5.18
CA ILE A 91 -1.79 3.13 -3.85
C ILE A 91 -0.50 2.45 -3.39
N GLN A 92 0.00 1.47 -4.17
CA GLN A 92 1.23 0.74 -3.83
C GLN A 92 2.44 1.66 -3.87
N GLY A 93 2.46 2.56 -4.84
CA GLY A 93 3.50 3.56 -4.95
C GLY A 93 3.50 4.52 -3.76
N GLY A 94 2.33 5.01 -3.35
CA GLY A 94 2.20 5.85 -2.16
C GLY A 94 2.75 5.16 -0.91
N ALA A 95 2.38 3.91 -0.67
CA ALA A 95 2.95 3.13 0.44
C ALA A 95 4.48 3.01 0.35
N ALA A 96 5.02 2.73 -0.85
CA ALA A 96 6.46 2.66 -1.08
C ALA A 96 7.17 4.02 -0.87
N ASP A 97 6.51 5.14 -1.12
CA ASP A 97 7.06 6.48 -0.85
C ASP A 97 7.10 6.76 0.66
N ILE A 98 6.03 6.39 1.38
CA ILE A 98 5.92 6.57 2.83
C ILE A 98 7.04 5.79 3.54
N ILE A 99 7.19 4.50 3.25
CA ILE A 99 8.19 3.66 3.93
C ILE A 99 9.62 4.16 3.65
N LYS A 100 9.92 4.57 2.41
CA LYS A 100 11.24 5.12 2.06
C LYS A 100 11.53 6.43 2.79
N ARG A 101 10.52 7.29 2.94
CA ARG A 101 10.64 8.53 3.74
C ARG A 101 10.93 8.22 5.21
N ALA A 102 10.29 7.19 5.79
CA ALA A 102 10.60 6.74 7.15
C ALA A 102 12.04 6.23 7.25
N MET A 103 12.47 5.35 6.33
CA MET A 103 13.82 4.78 6.30
C MET A 103 14.91 5.85 6.22
N ILE A 104 14.70 6.91 5.43
CA ILE A 104 15.68 8.02 5.30
C ILE A 104 15.79 8.83 6.60
N ARG A 105 14.71 8.92 7.39
CA ARG A 105 14.66 9.70 8.64
C ARG A 105 15.20 8.93 9.85
N LEU A 106 15.08 7.60 9.83
CA LEU A 106 15.45 6.71 10.94
C LEU A 106 16.88 6.95 11.45
N PRO A 107 17.94 6.98 10.61
CA PRO A 107 19.31 7.08 11.11
C PRO A 107 19.58 8.35 11.93
N ALA A 108 19.06 9.50 11.47
CA ALA A 108 19.22 10.76 12.17
C ALA A 108 18.44 10.78 13.50
N ALA A 109 17.23 10.19 13.51
CA ALA A 109 16.41 10.09 14.72
C ALA A 109 17.04 9.18 15.78
N LEU A 110 17.56 8.02 15.37
CA LEU A 110 18.26 7.11 16.28
C LEU A 110 19.53 7.77 16.86
N ALA A 111 20.31 8.45 16.02
CA ALA A 111 21.52 9.15 16.44
C ALA A 111 21.24 10.30 17.42
N ALA A 112 20.12 11.02 17.26
CA ALA A 112 19.73 12.11 18.15
C ALA A 112 19.44 11.62 19.58
N GLU A 113 18.92 10.40 19.71
CA GLU A 113 18.64 9.74 20.99
C GLU A 113 19.81 8.87 21.49
N GLY A 114 20.94 8.85 20.77
CA GLY A 114 22.12 8.06 21.13
C GLY A 114 21.94 6.55 21.01
N LEU A 115 20.97 6.07 20.22
CA LEU A 115 20.65 4.65 20.07
C LEU A 115 21.53 4.00 19.00
N ALA A 116 22.03 2.80 19.30
CA ALA A 116 22.92 2.02 18.43
C ALA A 116 22.16 1.07 17.48
N ALA A 117 20.83 1.14 17.46
CA ALA A 117 19.98 0.30 16.61
C ALA A 117 20.31 0.47 15.11
N ARG A 118 20.21 -0.64 14.36
CA ARG A 118 20.50 -0.70 12.92
C ARG A 118 19.32 -1.28 12.17
N LEU A 119 18.92 -0.60 11.10
CA LEU A 119 17.97 -1.13 10.13
C LEU A 119 18.64 -2.25 9.32
N LEU A 120 18.09 -3.46 9.40
CA LEU A 120 18.60 -4.65 8.72
C LEU A 120 17.84 -4.93 7.42
N LEU A 121 16.51 -4.97 7.49
CA LEU A 121 15.65 -5.37 6.38
C LEU A 121 14.46 -4.43 6.24
N GLN A 122 13.94 -4.40 5.02
CA GLN A 122 12.64 -3.82 4.70
C GLN A 122 11.85 -4.87 3.91
N VAL A 123 10.68 -5.25 4.41
CA VAL A 123 9.84 -6.28 3.80
C VAL A 123 8.40 -5.79 3.79
N HIS A 124 7.81 -5.64 2.61
CA HIS A 124 6.46 -5.07 2.44
C HIS A 124 6.30 -3.68 3.09
N ASP A 125 5.61 -3.58 4.21
CA ASP A 125 5.38 -2.38 5.02
C ASP A 125 6.12 -2.42 6.37
N GLU A 126 6.99 -3.43 6.57
CA GLU A 126 7.74 -3.69 7.78
C GLU A 126 9.21 -3.24 7.67
N LEU A 127 9.75 -2.72 8.77
CA LEU A 127 11.17 -2.46 8.98
C LEU A 127 11.69 -3.37 10.10
N VAL A 128 12.72 -4.17 9.81
CA VAL A 128 13.36 -5.03 10.80
C VAL A 128 14.65 -4.39 11.26
N LEU A 129 14.76 -4.15 12.57
CA LEU A 129 15.94 -3.57 13.19
C LEU A 129 16.58 -4.55 14.17
N GLU A 130 17.87 -4.38 14.39
CA GLU A 130 18.62 -4.99 15.48
C GLU A 130 19.10 -3.89 16.42
N ALA A 131 18.91 -4.08 17.72
CA ALA A 131 19.28 -3.11 18.75
C ALA A 131 19.84 -3.82 19.98
N PRO A 132 20.72 -3.19 20.78
CA PRO A 132 21.06 -3.68 22.11
C PRO A 132 19.80 -3.87 22.97
N GLU A 133 19.75 -4.93 23.77
CA GLU A 133 18.59 -5.28 24.60
C GLU A 133 18.16 -4.11 25.51
N ALA A 134 19.13 -3.43 26.13
CA ALA A 134 18.90 -2.28 26.99
C ALA A 134 18.31 -1.05 26.26
N GLU A 135 18.39 -1.02 24.93
CA GLU A 135 17.91 0.09 24.08
C GLU A 135 16.62 -0.25 23.32
N ALA A 136 16.12 -1.48 23.45
CA ALA A 136 15.06 -2.01 22.59
C ALA A 136 13.75 -1.21 22.70
N GLU A 137 13.27 -0.93 23.92
CA GLU A 137 12.04 -0.14 24.13
C GLU A 137 12.17 1.30 23.62
N ALA A 138 13.30 1.95 23.89
CA ALA A 138 13.58 3.30 23.40
C ALA A 138 13.65 3.34 21.87
N THR A 139 14.29 2.33 21.26
CA THR A 139 14.34 2.15 19.80
C THR A 139 12.95 2.02 19.22
N VAL A 140 12.08 1.19 19.80
CA VAL A 140 10.70 1.04 19.35
C VAL A 140 9.96 2.38 19.39
N ALA A 141 10.06 3.13 20.48
CA ALA A 141 9.40 4.44 20.60
C ALA A 141 9.83 5.41 19.49
N VAL A 142 11.13 5.50 19.21
CA VAL A 142 11.68 6.36 18.15
C VAL A 142 11.22 5.90 16.78
N VAL A 143 11.37 4.60 16.47
CA VAL A 143 11.02 4.04 15.16
C VAL A 143 9.53 4.23 14.86
N LYS A 144 8.65 3.93 15.83
CA LYS A 144 7.20 4.15 15.68
C LYS A 144 6.88 5.61 15.36
N SER A 145 7.42 6.54 16.15
CA SER A 145 7.22 7.98 15.94
C SER A 145 7.66 8.42 14.54
N VAL A 146 8.85 7.97 14.09
CA VAL A 146 9.36 8.33 12.76
C VAL A 146 8.52 7.75 11.63
N MET A 147 8.08 6.49 11.76
CA MET A 147 7.26 5.81 10.75
C MET A 147 5.85 6.39 10.67
N GLU A 148 5.19 6.68 11.79
CA GLU A 148 3.86 7.28 11.82
C GLU A 148 3.89 8.73 11.29
N ALA A 149 4.98 9.46 11.51
CA ALA A 149 5.20 10.81 10.97
C ALA A 149 5.73 10.84 9.52
N ALA A 150 5.86 9.69 8.86
CA ALA A 150 6.43 9.59 7.50
C ALA A 150 5.64 10.41 6.46
N ALA A 151 4.33 10.52 6.67
CA ALA A 151 3.40 11.28 5.84
C ALA A 151 2.27 11.91 6.65
N THR A 152 1.74 13.01 6.14
CA THR A 152 0.50 13.61 6.66
C THR A 152 -0.65 13.17 5.76
N LEU A 153 -1.57 12.40 6.31
CA LEU A 153 -2.74 11.87 5.61
C LEU A 153 -4.01 12.32 6.34
N SER A 154 -5.17 12.23 5.68
CA SER A 154 -6.47 12.48 6.33
C SER A 154 -6.85 11.41 7.36
N VAL A 155 -6.17 10.27 7.34
CA VAL A 155 -6.29 9.17 8.30
C VAL A 155 -4.92 8.91 8.94
N PRO A 156 -4.85 8.57 10.24
CA PRO A 156 -3.56 8.35 10.90
C PRO A 156 -2.84 7.13 10.32
N LEU A 157 -1.53 7.24 10.15
CA LEU A 157 -0.66 6.09 9.97
C LEU A 157 -0.40 5.46 11.33
N LEU A 158 -0.59 4.15 11.44
CA LEU A 158 -0.41 3.39 12.67
C LEU A 158 0.72 2.39 12.47
N VAL A 159 1.59 2.27 13.47
CA VAL A 159 2.69 1.29 13.48
C VAL A 159 2.54 0.35 14.65
N GLU A 160 2.51 -0.93 14.35
CA GLU A 160 2.64 -2.01 15.35
C GLU A 160 4.12 -2.39 15.45
N ALA A 161 4.57 -2.74 16.65
CA ALA A 161 5.97 -3.08 16.88
C ALA A 161 6.07 -4.20 17.93
N GLY A 162 6.98 -5.14 17.69
CA GLY A 162 7.35 -6.22 18.59
C GLY A 162 8.86 -6.22 18.84
N ILE A 163 9.28 -6.77 19.98
CA ILE A 163 10.68 -7.01 20.34
C ILE A 163 10.81 -8.51 20.59
N ALA A 164 11.73 -9.17 19.90
CA ALA A 164 12.01 -10.58 20.14
C ALA A 164 13.42 -10.95 19.67
N ASP A 165 13.88 -12.13 20.11
CA ASP A 165 15.20 -12.69 19.76
C ASP A 165 15.28 -13.25 18.33
N SER A 166 14.14 -13.37 17.66
CA SER A 166 14.07 -13.79 16.26
C SER A 166 12.95 -13.08 15.51
N TRP A 167 13.08 -12.98 14.20
CA TRP A 167 12.10 -12.31 13.35
C TRP A 167 10.71 -12.96 13.44
N ASP A 168 10.65 -14.30 13.46
CA ASP A 168 9.40 -15.07 13.58
C ASP A 168 8.66 -14.78 14.90
N ALA A 169 9.40 -14.53 15.98
CA ALA A 169 8.82 -14.19 17.28
C ALA A 169 8.46 -12.70 17.44
N ALA A 170 8.99 -11.84 16.55
CA ALA A 170 8.69 -10.40 16.54
C ALA A 170 7.52 -10.03 15.63
N HIS A 171 7.17 -10.90 14.68
CA HIS A 171 6.08 -10.76 13.71
C HIS A 171 4.74 -11.27 14.27
#